data_AF-A0A7C1UW33-F1
#
_entry.id   AF-A0A7C1UW33-F1
#
_cell.length_a   1.000
_cell.length_b   1.000
_cell.length_c   1.000
_cell.angle_alpha   90.00
_cell.angle_beta   90.00
_cell.angle_gamma   90.00
#
_symmetry.space_group_name_H-M   'P 1'
#
loop_
_entity.id
_entity.type
_entity.pdbx_description
1 polymer ?
#
loop_
_entity_poly.entity_id
_entity_poly.type
_entity_poly.pdbx_seq_one_letter_code
_entity_poly.pdbx_strand_id
1 'polypeptide(L)'
;MKMIPLLLVLFLSVLFTGCIKLPGVKQPSLQEIDNWVASKQYGKALNALKTRQQKQGSPGLEDKIMFIENIASSFDRNQSKLVNALIDQHHLLEARKKLNTALASNPEGKQLNEVRERLNDIQRTKISRLQAQQLLSKAEWLLRARAIQKSLTAIKPDDANGEDNSNIIATQIQNTAGELYHLG
;
A
#
# COMPACT_ATOMS: atom_id res chain seq x y z
N MET A 1 51.71 -19.42 14.12
CA MET A 1 50.68 -18.55 14.73
C MET A 1 49.30 -18.99 14.25
N LYS A 2 48.67 -19.96 14.95
CA LYS A 2 47.34 -20.51 14.65
C LYS A 2 46.59 -20.71 15.98
N MET A 3 46.15 -19.63 16.61
CA MET A 3 45.43 -19.67 17.90
C MET A 3 44.22 -18.73 17.97
N ILE A 4 43.71 -18.30 16.82
CA ILE A 4 42.55 -17.39 16.74
C ILE A 4 41.19 -18.12 16.58
N PRO A 5 41.05 -19.36 16.05
CA PRO A 5 39.71 -19.92 15.82
C PRO A 5 39.05 -20.48 17.10
N LEU A 6 39.79 -20.72 18.18
CA LEU A 6 39.24 -21.32 19.39
C LEU A 6 38.45 -20.30 20.25
N LEU A 7 38.86 -19.03 20.24
CA LEU A 7 38.22 -17.99 21.06
C LEU A 7 36.85 -17.57 20.49
N LEU A 8 36.66 -17.70 19.17
CA LEU A 8 35.41 -17.32 18.50
C LEU A 8 34.28 -18.32 18.74
N VAL A 9 34.61 -19.60 18.93
CA VAL A 9 33.63 -20.66 19.24
C VAL A 9 33.14 -20.57 20.68
N LEU A 10 34.00 -20.12 21.61
CA LEU A 10 33.62 -19.95 23.02
C LEU A 10 32.68 -18.75 23.25
N PHE A 11 32.76 -17.71 22.42
CA PHE A 11 31.89 -16.54 22.53
C PHE A 11 30.49 -16.79 21.93
N LEU A 12 30.37 -17.73 20.97
CA LEU A 12 29.11 -18.01 20.29
C LEU A 12 28.15 -18.88 21.12
N SER A 13 28.64 -19.66 22.09
CA SER A 13 27.81 -20.53 22.93
C SER A 13 27.10 -19.78 24.07
N VAL A 14 27.56 -18.58 24.44
CA VAL A 14 26.92 -17.75 25.49
C VAL A 14 25.66 -17.04 24.98
N LEU A 15 25.48 -16.93 23.66
CA LEU A 15 24.31 -16.26 23.07
C LEU A 15 23.06 -17.17 22.93
N PHE A 16 23.18 -18.47 23.19
CA PHE A 16 22.09 -19.44 22.94
C PHE A 16 21.38 -19.98 24.20
N THR A 17 21.79 -19.62 25.42
CA THR A 17 21.15 -20.14 26.65
C THR A 17 20.04 -19.25 27.25
N GLY A 18 19.68 -18.16 26.57
CA GLY A 18 18.63 -17.24 26.99
C GLY A 18 17.26 -17.51 26.36
N CYS A 19 16.62 -18.66 26.65
CA CYS A 19 15.18 -18.80 26.42
C CYS A 19 14.44 -17.89 27.43
N ILE A 20 14.33 -16.60 27.11
CA ILE A 20 13.46 -15.67 27.80
C ILE A 20 12.04 -16.22 27.67
N LYS A 21 11.49 -16.72 28.79
CA LYS A 21 10.05 -16.95 28.91
C LYS A 21 9.37 -15.60 28.73
N LEU A 22 8.92 -15.32 27.51
CA LEU A 22 8.08 -14.18 27.20
C LEU A 22 6.92 -14.20 28.22
N PRO A 23 6.75 -13.15 29.04
CA PRO A 23 5.63 -13.10 29.97
C PRO A 23 4.35 -13.30 29.16
N GLY A 24 3.56 -14.31 29.54
CA GLY A 24 2.35 -14.68 28.82
C GLY A 24 1.50 -13.42 28.60
N VAL A 25 1.13 -13.16 27.35
CA VAL A 25 0.37 -11.97 26.95
C VAL A 25 -0.89 -11.91 27.82
N LYS A 26 -0.87 -11.02 28.83
CA LYS A 26 -1.98 -10.85 29.75
C LYS A 26 -3.17 -10.36 28.93
N GLN A 27 -4.30 -11.06 29.03
CA GLN A 27 -5.50 -10.61 28.35
C GLN A 27 -5.89 -9.22 28.88
N PRO A 28 -6.33 -8.30 28.01
CA PRO A 28 -6.75 -6.99 28.43
C PRO A 28 -7.94 -7.08 29.41
N SER A 29 -7.91 -6.22 30.42
CA SER A 29 -9.03 -5.98 31.32
C SER A 29 -10.23 -5.42 30.56
N LEU A 30 -11.42 -5.56 31.12
CA LEU A 30 -12.63 -4.96 30.52
C LEU A 30 -12.53 -3.43 30.43
N GLN A 31 -11.87 -2.79 31.41
CA GLN A 31 -11.62 -1.36 31.39
C GLN A 31 -10.72 -0.93 30.22
N GLU A 32 -9.67 -1.69 29.91
CA GLU A 32 -8.82 -1.42 28.75
C GLU A 32 -9.58 -1.55 27.43
N ILE A 33 -10.50 -2.53 27.35
CA ILE A 33 -11.38 -2.70 26.20
C ILE A 33 -12.32 -1.50 26.06
N ASP A 34 -12.89 -1.01 27.16
CA ASP A 34 -13.76 0.18 27.14
C ASP A 34 -13.00 1.44 26.71
N ASN A 35 -11.74 1.58 27.13
CA ASN A 35 -10.86 2.66 26.68
C ASN A 35 -10.59 2.58 25.16
N TRP A 36 -10.47 1.38 24.60
CA TRP A 36 -10.36 1.19 23.16
C TRP A 36 -11.63 1.58 22.42
N VAL A 37 -12.81 1.21 22.93
CA VAL A 37 -14.10 1.63 22.35
C VAL A 37 -14.23 3.16 22.38
N ALA A 38 -13.90 3.80 23.49
CA ALA A 38 -13.89 5.27 23.62
C ALA A 38 -12.91 5.93 22.65
N SER A 39 -11.76 5.30 22.42
CA SER A 39 -10.74 5.75 21.46
C SER A 39 -11.02 5.32 20.01
N LYS A 40 -12.21 4.79 19.72
CA LYS A 40 -12.64 4.30 18.39
C LYS A 40 -11.73 3.20 17.82
N GLN A 41 -11.11 2.40 18.67
CA GLN A 41 -10.30 1.23 18.29
C GLN A 41 -11.18 -0.03 18.31
N TYR A 42 -12.25 -0.02 17.51
CA TYR A 42 -13.29 -1.06 17.54
C TYR A 42 -12.77 -2.43 17.16
N GLY A 43 -11.92 -2.53 16.13
CA GLY A 43 -11.33 -3.82 15.73
C GLY A 43 -10.54 -4.48 16.87
N LYS A 44 -9.79 -3.67 17.63
CA LYS A 44 -9.00 -4.14 18.78
C LYS A 44 -9.90 -4.60 19.93
N ALA A 45 -10.93 -3.83 20.24
CA ALA A 45 -11.92 -4.17 21.26
C ALA A 45 -12.67 -5.47 20.94
N LEU A 46 -13.17 -5.60 19.71
CA LEU A 46 -13.90 -6.77 19.25
C LEU A 46 -13.02 -8.03 19.25
N ASN A 47 -11.79 -7.93 18.74
CA ASN A 47 -10.87 -9.06 18.73
C ASN A 47 -10.57 -9.57 20.15
N ALA A 48 -10.34 -8.65 21.10
CA ALA A 48 -10.09 -9.00 22.49
C ALA A 48 -11.30 -9.67 23.16
N LEU A 49 -12.51 -9.16 22.93
CA LEU A 49 -13.73 -9.74 23.49
C LEU A 49 -14.04 -11.11 22.89
N LYS A 50 -13.94 -11.28 21.57
CA LYS A 50 -14.13 -12.57 20.89
C LYS A 50 -13.12 -13.61 21.37
N THR A 51 -11.85 -13.22 21.50
CA THR A 51 -10.80 -14.10 22.06
C THR A 51 -11.10 -14.49 23.52
N ARG A 52 -11.64 -13.57 24.33
CA ARG A 52 -12.02 -13.86 25.73
C ARG A 52 -13.22 -14.81 25.79
N GLN A 53 -14.24 -14.56 24.97
CA GLN A 53 -15.44 -15.39 24.88
C GLN A 53 -15.08 -16.85 24.54
N GLN A 54 -14.20 -17.05 23.55
CA GLN A 54 -13.71 -18.37 23.15
C GLN A 54 -12.98 -19.13 24.26
N LYS A 55 -12.26 -18.43 25.15
CA LYS A 55 -11.43 -19.07 26.19
C LYS A 55 -12.16 -19.32 27.51
N GLN A 56 -13.05 -18.42 27.90
CA GLN A 56 -13.59 -18.37 29.27
C GLN A 56 -15.11 -18.51 29.34
N GLY A 57 -15.84 -18.39 28.21
CA GLY A 57 -17.30 -18.54 28.18
C GLY A 57 -18.01 -17.71 29.27
N SER A 58 -17.89 -16.37 29.21
CA SER A 58 -18.44 -15.50 30.25
C SER A 58 -19.83 -14.94 29.87
N PRO A 59 -20.84 -15.09 30.75
CA PRO A 59 -22.14 -14.43 30.58
C PRO A 59 -21.98 -12.91 30.45
N GLY A 60 -22.64 -12.28 29.47
CA GLY A 60 -22.61 -10.83 29.22
C GLY A 60 -21.53 -10.34 28.25
N LEU A 61 -20.59 -11.19 27.81
CA LEU A 61 -19.65 -10.80 26.74
C LEU A 61 -20.34 -10.67 25.39
N GLU A 62 -21.35 -11.48 25.11
CA GLU A 62 -22.11 -11.46 23.86
C GLU A 62 -22.84 -10.13 23.66
N ASP A 63 -23.54 -9.65 24.70
CA ASP A 63 -24.20 -8.34 24.67
C ASP A 63 -23.20 -7.20 24.43
N LYS A 64 -22.03 -7.27 25.06
CA LYS A 64 -20.96 -6.27 24.87
C LYS A 64 -20.37 -6.34 23.46
N ILE A 65 -20.20 -7.53 22.89
CA ILE A 65 -19.76 -7.72 21.51
C ILE A 65 -20.79 -7.10 20.56
N MET A 66 -22.07 -7.47 20.68
CA MET A 66 -23.15 -6.91 19.86
C MET A 66 -23.23 -5.38 19.96
N PHE A 67 -23.10 -4.83 21.17
CA PHE A 67 -23.08 -3.38 21.39
C PHE A 67 -21.93 -2.71 20.62
N ILE A 68 -20.71 -3.25 20.71
CA ILE A 68 -19.55 -2.67 20.02
C ILE A 68 -19.67 -2.87 18.50
N GLU A 69 -20.19 -4.00 18.02
CA GLU A 69 -20.45 -4.23 16.60
C GLU A 69 -21.45 -3.23 16.03
N ASN A 70 -22.51 -2.88 16.77
CA ASN A 70 -23.48 -1.86 16.36
C ASN A 70 -22.86 -0.46 16.25
N ILE A 71 -21.99 -0.10 17.20
CA ILE A 71 -21.24 1.16 17.15
C ILE A 71 -20.24 1.15 15.98
N ALA A 72 -19.49 0.06 15.81
CA ALA A 72 -18.53 -0.11 14.73
C ALA A 72 -19.19 -0.03 13.35
N SER A 73 -20.36 -0.65 13.18
CA SER A 73 -21.19 -0.57 11.96
C SER A 73 -21.67 0.85 11.67
N SER A 74 -22.08 1.59 12.70
CA SER A 74 -22.46 3.00 12.54
C SER A 74 -21.25 3.88 12.19
N PHE A 75 -20.09 3.62 12.79
CA PHE A 75 -18.84 4.27 12.43
C PHE A 75 -18.44 3.97 10.97
N ASP A 76 -18.50 2.70 10.55
CA ASP A 76 -18.22 2.24 9.18
C ASP A 76 -19.06 3.02 8.16
N ARG A 77 -20.37 3.09 8.38
CA ARG A 77 -21.32 3.85 7.54
C ARG A 77 -21.02 5.34 7.47
N ASN A 78 -20.66 5.95 8.59
CA ASN A 78 -20.43 7.39 8.63
C ASN A 78 -19.09 7.75 7.99
N GLN A 79 -18.04 6.97 8.25
CA GLN A 79 -16.73 7.22 7.64
C GLN A 79 -16.73 6.88 6.15
N SER A 80 -17.41 5.82 5.71
CA SER A 80 -17.53 5.48 4.29
C SER A 80 -18.18 6.61 3.49
N LYS A 81 -19.25 7.24 4.01
CA LYS A 81 -19.89 8.42 3.41
C LYS A 81 -18.92 9.61 3.28
N LEU A 82 -18.16 9.90 4.33
CA LEU A 82 -17.18 11.00 4.32
C LEU A 82 -16.06 10.76 3.30
N VAL A 83 -15.57 9.52 3.21
CA VAL A 83 -14.53 9.15 2.22
C VAL A 83 -15.11 9.24 0.81
N ASN A 84 -16.33 8.73 0.57
CA ASN A 84 -16.97 8.84 -0.74
C ASN A 84 -17.17 10.30 -1.17
N ALA A 85 -17.56 11.19 -0.26
CA ALA A 85 -17.68 12.60 -0.58
C ALA A 85 -16.34 13.21 -1.05
N LEU A 86 -15.22 12.82 -0.43
CA LEU A 86 -13.88 13.25 -0.88
C LEU A 86 -13.51 12.65 -2.25
N ILE A 87 -13.89 11.39 -2.51
CA ILE A 87 -13.71 10.75 -3.82
C ILE A 87 -14.48 11.51 -4.89
N ASP A 88 -15.76 11.80 -4.65
CA ASP A 88 -16.63 12.48 -5.61
C ASP A 88 -16.18 13.93 -5.87
N GLN A 89 -15.54 14.58 -4.88
CA GLN A 89 -14.88 15.89 -5.01
C GLN A 89 -13.47 15.81 -5.63
N HIS A 90 -13.02 14.64 -6.09
CA HIS A 90 -11.69 14.42 -6.67
C HIS A 90 -10.51 14.66 -5.71
N HIS A 91 -10.76 14.74 -4.40
CA HIS A 91 -9.77 14.87 -3.33
C HIS A 91 -9.20 13.49 -2.95
N LEU A 92 -8.56 12.82 -3.90
CA LEU A 92 -8.17 11.40 -3.77
C LEU A 92 -7.12 11.16 -2.67
N LEU A 93 -6.23 12.12 -2.44
CA LEU A 93 -5.20 12.01 -1.40
C LEU A 93 -5.82 12.10 -0.01
N GLU A 94 -6.69 13.11 0.21
CA GLU A 94 -7.45 13.28 1.44
C GLU A 94 -8.36 12.07 1.69
N ALA A 95 -9.05 11.58 0.65
CA ALA A 95 -9.88 10.38 0.73
C ALA A 95 -9.07 9.18 1.23
N ARG A 96 -7.88 8.93 0.66
CA ARG A 96 -7.00 7.83 1.07
C ARG A 96 -6.53 7.98 2.52
N LYS A 97 -6.11 9.18 2.94
CA LYS A 97 -5.70 9.43 4.33
C LYS A 97 -6.85 9.14 5.30
N LYS A 98 -8.04 9.67 5.00
CA LYS A 98 -9.24 9.48 5.83
C LYS A 98 -9.65 8.01 5.91
N LEU A 99 -9.63 7.31 4.79
CA LEU A 99 -9.91 5.87 4.70
C LEU A 99 -8.94 5.05 5.53
N ASN A 100 -7.64 5.30 5.42
CA ASN A 100 -6.63 4.59 6.19
C ASN A 100 -6.82 4.78 7.70
N THR A 101 -7.13 6.01 8.14
CA THR A 101 -7.46 6.29 9.54
C THR A 101 -8.71 5.52 9.99
N ALA A 102 -9.77 5.50 9.17
CA ALA A 102 -11.00 4.79 9.50
C ALA A 102 -10.81 3.26 9.55
N LEU A 103 -10.05 2.69 8.61
CA LEU A 103 -9.71 1.26 8.60
C LEU A 103 -8.80 0.86 9.77
N ALA A 104 -7.91 1.74 10.24
CA ALA A 104 -7.14 1.48 11.46
C ALA A 104 -8.05 1.35 12.70
N SER A 105 -9.14 2.11 12.74
CA SER A 105 -10.17 2.04 13.78
C SER A 105 -11.07 0.82 13.66
N ASN A 106 -11.51 0.49 12.44
CA ASN A 106 -12.41 -0.64 12.16
C ASN A 106 -11.98 -1.41 10.88
N PRO A 107 -10.98 -2.31 10.99
CA PRO A 107 -10.40 -3.00 9.82
C PRO A 107 -11.40 -3.89 9.07
N GLU A 108 -12.36 -4.47 9.79
CA GLU A 108 -13.37 -5.38 9.24
C GLU A 108 -14.64 -4.65 8.75
N GLY A 109 -14.65 -3.31 8.75
CA GLY A 109 -15.79 -2.51 8.27
C GLY A 109 -16.10 -2.79 6.81
N LYS A 110 -17.28 -3.36 6.52
CA LYS A 110 -17.67 -3.79 5.17
C LYS A 110 -17.66 -2.61 4.19
N GLN A 111 -18.27 -1.48 4.57
CA GLN A 111 -18.40 -0.34 3.66
C GLN A 111 -17.07 0.38 3.45
N LEU A 112 -16.23 0.49 4.48
CA LEU A 112 -14.88 1.03 4.35
C LEU A 112 -14.04 0.17 3.39
N ASN A 113 -14.15 -1.15 3.45
CA ASN A 113 -13.47 -2.04 2.51
C ASN A 113 -14.00 -1.90 1.07
N GLU A 114 -15.32 -1.78 0.87
CA GLU A 114 -15.90 -1.47 -0.46
C GLU A 114 -15.38 -0.14 -1.02
N VAL A 115 -15.31 0.90 -0.18
CA VAL A 115 -14.76 2.20 -0.58
C VAL A 115 -13.26 2.12 -0.89
N ARG A 116 -12.51 1.27 -0.19
CA ARG A 116 -11.09 1.01 -0.51
C ARG A 116 -10.92 0.45 -1.91
N GLU A 117 -11.71 -0.56 -2.27
CA GLU A 117 -11.62 -1.15 -3.61
C GLU A 117 -12.02 -0.13 -4.69
N ARG A 118 -13.10 0.63 -4.48
CA ARG A 118 -13.48 1.74 -5.38
C ARG A 118 -12.35 2.75 -5.56
N LEU A 119 -11.70 3.18 -4.47
CA LEU A 119 -10.60 4.14 -4.52
C LEU A 119 -9.37 3.56 -5.24
N ASN A 120 -9.05 2.28 -5.01
CA ASN A 120 -7.97 1.58 -5.69
C ASN A 120 -8.21 1.54 -7.20
N ASP A 121 -9.44 1.20 -7.63
CA ASP A 121 -9.80 1.14 -9.04
C ASP A 121 -9.68 2.52 -9.72
N ILE A 122 -10.21 3.57 -9.10
CA ILE A 122 -10.08 4.95 -9.61
C ILE A 122 -8.61 5.34 -9.77
N GLN A 123 -7.77 5.03 -8.77
CA GLN A 123 -6.35 5.34 -8.82
C GLN A 123 -5.62 4.53 -9.91
N ARG A 124 -5.89 3.23 -10.03
CA ARG A 124 -5.30 2.37 -11.06
C ARG A 124 -5.63 2.90 -12.46
N THR A 125 -6.89 3.21 -12.73
CA THR A 125 -7.31 3.76 -14.03
C THR A 125 -6.65 5.11 -14.30
N LYS A 126 -6.57 6.00 -13.30
CA LYS A 126 -5.93 7.31 -13.46
C LYS A 126 -4.42 7.18 -13.73
N ILE A 127 -3.73 6.29 -13.02
CA ILE A 127 -2.30 6.02 -13.22
C ILE A 127 -2.06 5.46 -14.62
N SER A 128 -2.81 4.44 -15.03
CA SER A 128 -2.71 3.85 -16.37
C SER A 128 -2.90 4.90 -17.47
N ARG A 129 -3.93 5.76 -17.33
CA ARG A 129 -4.16 6.86 -18.27
C ARG A 129 -2.99 7.85 -18.32
N LEU A 130 -2.45 8.25 -17.17
CA LEU A 130 -1.32 9.18 -17.10
C LEU A 130 -0.05 8.56 -17.70
N GLN A 131 0.19 7.27 -17.47
CA GLN A 131 1.30 6.53 -18.08
C GLN A 131 1.16 6.48 -19.60
N ALA A 132 -0.03 6.17 -20.12
CA ALA A 132 -0.29 6.19 -21.56
C ALA A 132 -0.06 7.59 -22.16
N GLN A 133 -0.53 8.65 -21.50
CA GLN A 133 -0.29 10.04 -21.93
C GLN A 133 1.19 10.40 -21.95
N GLN A 134 1.94 9.98 -20.93
CA GLN A 134 3.39 10.19 -20.84
C GLN A 134 4.11 9.50 -22.00
N LEU A 135 3.78 8.23 -22.27
CA LEU A 135 4.40 7.46 -23.34
C LEU A 135 4.04 7.98 -24.73
N LEU A 136 2.80 8.41 -24.94
CA LEU A 136 2.39 9.06 -26.19
C LEU A 136 3.19 10.34 -26.42
N SER A 137 3.32 11.18 -25.40
CA SER A 137 4.12 12.42 -25.47
C SER A 137 5.59 12.12 -25.78
N LYS A 138 6.14 11.07 -25.17
CA LYS A 138 7.50 10.59 -25.44
C LYS A 138 7.66 10.09 -26.88
N ALA A 139 6.70 9.32 -27.39
CA ALA A 139 6.71 8.83 -28.77
C ALA A 139 6.67 9.98 -29.79
N GLU A 140 5.81 10.99 -29.57
CA GLU A 140 5.74 12.18 -30.41
C GLU A 140 7.08 12.94 -30.43
N TRP A 141 7.69 13.12 -29.26
CA TRP A 141 9.01 13.75 -29.16
C TRP A 141 10.08 12.95 -29.92
N LEU A 142 10.11 11.63 -29.76
CA LEU A 142 11.07 10.76 -30.44
C LEU A 142 10.91 10.78 -31.97
N LEU A 143 9.68 10.82 -32.47
CA LEU A 143 9.42 10.93 -33.91
C LEU A 143 9.95 12.24 -34.49
N ARG A 144 9.77 13.36 -33.78
CA ARG A 144 10.34 14.66 -34.16
C ARG A 144 11.87 14.63 -34.10
N ALA A 145 12.44 14.08 -33.02
CA ALA A 145 13.88 13.92 -32.86
C ALA A 145 14.48 13.11 -34.01
N ARG A 146 13.83 12.02 -34.43
CA ARG A 146 14.25 11.20 -35.57
C ARG A 146 14.26 11.99 -36.87
N ALA A 147 13.24 12.81 -37.13
CA ALA A 147 13.18 13.64 -38.33
C ALA A 147 14.30 14.70 -38.36
N ILE A 148 14.58 15.33 -37.21
CA ILE A 148 15.69 16.28 -37.06
C ILE A 148 17.03 15.56 -37.28
N GLN A 149 17.24 14.41 -36.64
CA GLN A 149 18.47 13.64 -36.77
C GLN A 149 18.73 13.21 -38.23
N LYS A 150 17.68 12.75 -38.92
CA LYS A 150 17.76 12.43 -40.36
C LYS A 150 18.21 13.64 -41.19
N SER A 151 17.72 14.83 -40.87
CA SER A 151 18.11 16.06 -41.55
C SER A 151 19.56 16.45 -41.25
N LEU A 152 20.02 16.25 -40.01
CA LEU A 152 21.42 16.49 -39.62
C LEU A 152 22.39 15.54 -40.35
N THR A 153 22.10 14.24 -40.36
CA THR A 153 22.92 13.23 -41.06
C THR A 153 22.98 13.50 -42.57
N ALA A 154 21.90 14.01 -43.18
CA ALA A 154 21.92 14.39 -44.60
C ALA A 154 22.84 15.58 -44.90
N ILE A 155 23.03 16.49 -43.93
CA ILE A 155 23.93 17.65 -44.06
C ILE A 155 25.39 17.25 -43.72
N LYS A 156 25.58 16.33 -42.79
CA LYS A 156 26.89 15.87 -42.31
C LYS A 156 26.98 14.34 -42.34
N PRO A 157 27.21 13.75 -43.53
CA PRO A 157 27.20 12.29 -43.68
C PRO A 157 28.38 11.61 -42.96
N ASP A 158 29.51 12.30 -42.81
CA ASP A 158 30.72 11.74 -42.18
C ASP A 158 30.74 11.87 -40.64
N ASP A 159 29.67 12.41 -40.04
CA ASP A 159 29.53 12.47 -38.58
C ASP A 159 29.16 11.08 -38.04
N ALA A 160 30.16 10.38 -37.50
CA ALA A 160 30.00 9.05 -36.90
C ALA A 160 28.90 9.00 -35.82
N ASN A 161 28.66 10.11 -35.11
CA ASN A 161 27.60 10.16 -34.10
C ASN A 161 26.19 10.19 -34.71
N GLY A 162 26.08 10.51 -36.00
CA GLY A 162 24.81 10.67 -36.69
C GLY A 162 24.01 9.39 -36.80
N GLU A 163 24.69 8.29 -37.13
CA GLU A 163 24.07 6.96 -37.28
C GLU A 163 23.77 6.33 -35.92
N ASP A 164 24.69 6.44 -34.95
CA ASP A 164 24.49 5.99 -33.57
C ASP A 164 23.27 6.66 -32.92
N ASN A 165 23.15 7.98 -33.04
CA ASN A 165 22.00 8.72 -32.52
C ASN A 165 20.69 8.29 -33.19
N SER A 166 20.70 8.02 -34.50
CA SER A 166 19.52 7.52 -35.21
C SER A 166 19.09 6.14 -34.70
N ASN A 167 20.04 5.23 -34.46
CA ASN A 167 19.79 3.90 -33.91
C ASN A 167 19.25 3.94 -32.48
N ILE A 168 19.80 4.83 -31.63
CA ILE A 168 19.30 5.06 -30.27
C ILE A 168 17.85 5.55 -30.31
N ILE A 169 17.54 6.54 -31.14
CA ILE A 169 16.17 7.07 -31.27
C ILE A 169 15.22 5.98 -31.78
N ALA A 170 15.64 5.18 -32.78
CA ALA A 170 14.84 4.07 -33.30
C ALA A 170 14.53 3.02 -32.22
N THR A 171 15.53 2.65 -31.42
CA THR A 171 15.37 1.72 -30.30
C THR A 171 14.41 2.28 -29.24
N GLN A 172 14.54 3.55 -28.90
CA GLN A 172 13.65 4.21 -27.94
C GLN A 172 12.21 4.29 -28.44
N ILE A 173 11.99 4.46 -29.75
CA ILE A 173 10.65 4.40 -30.36
C ILE A 173 10.07 3.00 -30.20
N GLN A 174 10.83 1.95 -30.52
CA GLN A 174 10.38 0.57 -30.39
C GLN A 174 10.02 0.22 -28.93
N ASN A 175 10.87 0.59 -27.98
CA ASN A 175 10.61 0.36 -26.56
C ASN A 175 9.35 1.10 -26.09
N THR A 176 9.21 2.37 -26.47
CA THR A 176 8.02 3.17 -26.10
C THR A 176 6.74 2.61 -26.71
N ALA A 177 6.80 2.12 -27.96
CA ALA A 177 5.67 1.46 -28.61
C ALA A 177 5.31 0.13 -27.92
N GLY A 178 6.30 -0.67 -27.52
CA GLY A 178 6.10 -1.89 -26.75
C GLY A 178 5.46 -1.61 -25.38
N GLU A 179 5.94 -0.58 -24.68
CA GLU A 179 5.35 -0.15 -23.41
C GLU A 179 3.89 0.31 -23.57
N LEU A 180 3.58 1.06 -24.64
CA LEU A 180 2.20 1.45 -24.96
C LEU A 180 1.29 0.25 -25.22
N TYR A 181 1.76 -0.74 -25.99
CA TYR A 181 1.03 -1.97 -26.29
C TYR A 181 0.73 -2.82 -25.04
N HIS A 182 1.55 -2.71 -23.99
CA HIS A 182 1.31 -3.42 -22.73
C HIS A 182 0.33 -2.71 -21.79
N LEU A 183 0.01 -1.43 -22.03
CA LEU A 183 -0.92 -0.66 -21.20
C LEU A 183 -2.40 -0.77 -21.61
N GLY A 184 -2.69 -1.33 -22.79
CA GLY A 184 -4.04 -1.56 -23.31
C GLY A 184 -4.00 -2.25 -24.67
#